data_AF-A0A929HGU3-F1
#
_entry.id   AF-A0A929HGU3-F1
#
_cell.length_a   1.000
_cell.length_b   1.000
_cell.length_c   1.000
_cell.angle_alpha   90.00
_cell.angle_beta   90.00
_cell.angle_gamma   90.00
#
_symmetry.space_group_name_H-M   'P 1'
#
loop_
_entity.id
_entity.type
_entity.pdbx_description
1 polymer ?
#
loop_
_entity_poly.entity_id
_entity_poly.type
_entity_poly.pdbx_seq_one_letter_code
_entity_poly.pdbx_strand_id
1 'polypeptide(L)' 'VAALPCWVLNQQVLQQYHISALALGKEEVWGTLYAAIRKEDIEQSYYKHFIQLARQTIKSHLEGIIPIDETDTQ' A
#
# COMPACT_ATOMS: atom_id res chain seq x y z
N VAL A 1 15.06 15.45 3.89
CA VAL A 1 14.71 14.42 2.87
C VAL A 1 13.94 13.31 3.56
N ALA A 2 12.91 12.75 2.92
CA ALA A 2 12.07 11.70 3.51
C ALA A 2 11.75 10.65 2.44
N ALA A 3 11.62 9.39 2.86
CA ALA A 3 11.11 8.31 2.03
C ALA A 3 9.60 8.19 2.28
N LEU A 4 8.80 8.39 1.25
CA LEU A 4 7.35 8.27 1.32
C LEU A 4 6.88 7.24 0.29
N PRO A 5 5.76 6.54 0.55
CA PRO A 5 5.16 5.68 -0.45
C PRO A 5 4.82 6.46 -1.72
N CYS A 6 5.01 5.83 -2.87
CA CYS A 6 4.79 6.45 -4.19
C CYS A 6 3.40 7.08 -4.34
N TRP A 7 2.36 6.43 -3.81
CA TRP A 7 0.97 6.88 -3.85
C TRP A 7 0.69 8.15 -3.04
N VAL A 8 1.52 8.49 -2.04
CA VAL A 8 1.37 9.76 -1.27
C VAL A 8 1.82 10.94 -2.11
N LEU A 9 2.80 10.73 -2.99
CA LEU A 9 3.46 11.76 -3.79
C LEU A 9 2.72 12.03 -5.10
N ASN A 10 1.41 12.23 -5.04
CA ASN A 10 0.62 12.58 -6.22
C ASN A 10 1.01 13.98 -6.74
N GLN A 11 0.67 14.26 -8.00
CA GLN A 11 1.02 15.52 -8.66
C GLN A 11 0.52 16.75 -7.89
N GLN A 12 -0.66 16.67 -7.29
CA GLN A 12 -1.23 17.76 -6.52
C GLN A 12 -0.42 18.08 -5.26
N VAL A 13 0.03 17.07 -4.51
CA VAL A 13 0.87 17.21 -3.32
C VAL A 13 2.24 17.79 -3.69
N LEU A 14 2.87 17.26 -4.75
CA LEU A 14 4.16 17.77 -5.21
C LEU A 14 4.09 19.25 -5.60
N GLN A 15 3.03 19.65 -6.32
CA GLN A 15 2.81 21.04 -6.72
C GLN A 15 2.49 21.94 -5.52
N GLN A 16 1.59 21.52 -4.62
CA GLN A 16 1.15 22.32 -3.48
C GLN A 16 2.29 22.62 -2.50
N TYR A 17 3.15 21.65 -2.24
CA TYR A 17 4.24 21.80 -1.28
C TYR A 17 5.59 22.12 -1.94
N HIS A 18 5.62 22.29 -3.28
CA HIS A 18 6.83 22.53 -4.07
C HIS A 18 7.94 21.50 -3.78
N ILE A 19 7.57 20.22 -3.67
CA ILE A 19 8.48 19.11 -3.38
C ILE A 19 8.75 18.35 -4.68
N SER A 20 9.99 17.93 -4.89
CA SER A 20 10.37 17.02 -5.97
C SER A 20 10.49 15.59 -5.45
N ALA A 21 9.85 14.64 -6.15
CA ALA A 21 10.05 13.21 -5.90
C ALA A 21 11.33 12.73 -6.60
N LEU A 22 12.13 11.92 -5.92
CA LEU A 22 13.34 11.29 -6.45
C LEU A 22 13.29 9.79 -6.16
N ALA A 23 13.78 8.99 -7.12
CA ALA A 23 13.91 7.55 -6.92
C ALA A 23 14.95 7.25 -5.82
N LEU A 24 14.65 6.26 -4.98
CA LEU A 24 15.48 5.82 -3.84
C LEU A 24 16.65 4.91 -4.28
N GLY A 25 17.27 5.19 -5.43
CA GLY A 25 18.41 4.44 -5.95
C GLY A 25 18.21 3.97 -7.39
N LYS A 26 19.06 3.03 -7.81
CA LYS A 26 18.96 2.36 -9.12
C LYS A 26 17.82 1.34 -9.17
N GLU A 27 17.46 0.81 -8.01
CA GLU A 27 16.40 -0.17 -7.83
C GLU A 27 15.25 0.49 -7.08
N GLU A 28 14.03 0.07 -7.39
CA GLU A 28 12.83 0.55 -6.71
C GLU A 28 12.75 -0.07 -5.31
N VAL A 29 12.34 0.72 -4.33
CA VAL A 29 12.14 0.25 -2.96
C VAL A 29 10.66 -0.09 -2.78
N TRP A 30 10.39 -1.38 -2.54
CA TRP A 30 9.05 -1.91 -2.31
C TRP A 30 8.84 -2.22 -0.82
N GLY A 31 7.68 -1.84 -0.29
CA GLY A 31 7.24 -2.21 1.07
C GLY A 31 6.01 -3.10 1.01
N THR A 32 6.03 -4.21 1.75
CA THR A 32 4.90 -5.15 1.83
C THR A 32 3.91 -4.70 2.91
N LEU A 33 2.63 -4.58 2.55
CA LEU A 33 1.57 -4.24 3.47
C LEU A 33 0.91 -5.51 4.02
N TYR A 34 0.85 -5.65 5.34
CA TYR A 34 0.24 -6.80 6.02
C TYR A 34 -1.00 -6.38 6.81
N ALA A 35 -2.00 -7.25 6.84
CA ALA A 35 -3.13 -7.17 7.76
C ALA A 35 -2.99 -8.26 8.82
N ALA A 36 -2.83 -7.86 10.09
CA ALA A 36 -2.74 -8.79 11.20
C ALA A 36 -4.11 -8.93 11.89
N ILE A 37 -4.59 -10.16 12.04
CA ILE A 37 -5.80 -10.49 12.82
C ILE A 37 -5.39 -11.48 13.92
N ARG A 38 -6.01 -11.37 15.09
CA ARG A 38 -5.86 -12.37 16.16
C ARG A 38 -6.45 -13.71 15.70
N LYS A 39 -5.83 -14.83 16.09
CA LYS A 39 -6.27 -16.16 15.63
C LYS A 39 -7.69 -16.48 16.09
N GLU A 40 -8.07 -16.07 17.30
CA GLU A 40 -9.41 -16.28 17.82
C GLU A 40 -10.51 -15.51 17.05
N ASP A 41 -10.12 -14.44 16.36
CA ASP A 41 -11.02 -13.49 15.73
C ASP A 41 -11.16 -13.70 14.21
N ILE A 42 -10.37 -14.61 13.63
CA ILE A 42 -10.28 -14.81 12.18
C ILE A 42 -11.62 -15.19 11.52
N GLU A 43 -12.50 -15.85 12.27
CA GLU A 43 -13.80 -16.30 11.77
C GLU A 43 -14.88 -15.21 11.82
N GLN A 44 -14.62 -14.07 12.45
CA GLN A 44 -15.60 -12.99 12.50
C GLN A 44 -15.82 -12.41 11.12
N SER A 45 -17.08 -12.38 10.67
CA SER A 45 -17.43 -11.98 9.30
C SER A 45 -17.02 -10.54 9.00
N TYR A 46 -16.98 -9.66 10.00
CA TYR A 46 -16.59 -8.26 9.80
C TYR A 46 -15.10 -8.08 9.45
N TYR A 47 -14.19 -8.93 9.96
CA TYR A 47 -12.77 -8.86 9.57
C TYR A 47 -12.57 -9.28 8.12
N LYS A 48 -13.24 -10.34 7.68
CA LYS A 48 -13.22 -10.80 6.28
C LYS A 48 -13.72 -9.69 5.35
N HIS A 49 -14.84 -9.05 5.69
CA HIS A 49 -15.37 -7.93 4.92
C HIS A 49 -14.46 -6.70 4.96
N PHE A 50 -13.86 -6.38 6.10
CA PHE A 50 -12.93 -5.25 6.23
C PHE A 50 -11.70 -5.42 5.34
N ILE A 51 -11.06 -6.60 5.35
CA ILE A 51 -9.90 -6.87 4.49
C ILE A 51 -10.29 -6.79 3.01
N GLN A 52 -11.44 -7.34 2.64
CA GLN A 52 -11.93 -7.28 1.27
C GLN A 52 -12.16 -5.83 0.84
N LEU A 53 -12.83 -5.03 1.67
CA LEU A 53 -13.09 -3.61 1.41
C LEU A 53 -11.78 -2.82 1.31
N ALA A 54 -10.82 -3.09 2.21
CA ALA A 54 -9.50 -2.45 2.16
C ALA A 54 -8.78 -2.76 0.85
N ARG A 55 -8.74 -4.03 0.41
CA ARG A 55 -8.16 -4.42 -0.88
C ARG A 55 -8.82 -3.72 -2.06
N GLN A 56 -10.15 -3.61 -2.06
CA GLN A 56 -10.90 -2.92 -3.12
C GLN A 56 -10.64 -1.41 -3.14
N THR A 57 -10.60 -0.79 -1.96
CA THR A 57 -10.33 0.65 -1.80
C THR A 57 -8.90 0.97 -2.23
N ILE A 58 -7.94 0.13 -1.83
CA ILE A 58 -6.54 0.26 -2.20
C ILE A 58 -6.38 0.23 -3.72
N LYS A 59 -6.97 -0.77 -4.39
CA LYS A 59 -6.91 -0.89 -5.85
C LYS A 59 -7.56 0.28 -6.60
N SER A 60 -8.60 0.90 -6.02
CA SER A 60 -9.35 1.96 -6.70
C SER A 60 -8.79 3.36 -6.46
N HIS A 61 -8.09 3.59 -5.34
CA HIS A 61 -7.66 4.93 -4.93
C HIS A 61 -6.15 5.12 -4.82
N LEU A 62 -5.37 4.04 -4.73
CA LEU A 62 -3.92 4.12 -4.58
C LEU A 62 -3.21 3.60 -5.84
N GLU A 63 -2.43 4.48 -6.46
CA GLU A 63 -1.63 4.18 -7.63
C GLU A 63 -0.27 3.55 -7.24
N GLY A 64 0.25 2.63 -8.05
CA GLY A 64 1.57 2.04 -7.80
C GLY A 64 1.63 1.01 -6.67
N ILE A 65 0.49 0.43 -6.28
CA ILE A 65 0.44 -0.73 -5.38
C ILE A 65 0.19 -2.00 -6.20
N ILE A 66 1.04 -3.01 -6.00
CA ILE A 66 0.96 -4.29 -6.69
C ILE A 66 0.36 -5.33 -5.73
N PRO A 67 -0.68 -6.08 -6.12
CA PRO A 67 -1.15 -7.21 -5.33
C PRO A 67 -0.06 -8.29 -5.31
N ILE A 68 0.29 -8.76 -4.11
CA ILE A 68 1.16 -9.93 -3.99
C ILE A 68 0.36 -11.18 -4.39
N ASP A 69 0.85 -11.90 -5.39
CA ASP A 69 0.37 -13.25 -5.68
C ASP A 69 0.98 -14.19 -4.63
N GLU A 70 0.17 -15.09 -4.08
CA GLU A 70 0.54 -15.98 -2.97
C GLU A 70 1.70 -16.95 -3.31
N THR A 71 2.18 -16.95 -4.56
CA THR A 71 3.28 -17.76 -5.06
C THR A 71 4.67 -17.30 -4.62
N ASP A 72 4.84 -16.05 -4.17
CA ASP A 72 6.15 -15.46 -3.81
C ASP A 72 6.50 -15.53 -2.30
N THR A 73 5.69 -16.22 -1.49
CA THR A 73 5.95 -16.38 -0.04
C THR A 73 6.52 -17.76 0.34
N GLN A 74 7.19 -18.45 -0.60
CA GLN A 74 7.91 -19.71 -0.33
C GLN A 74 9.35 -19.46 0.14
#